data_AF-A0A1Y1K8D4-F1
#
_entry.id   AF-A0A1Y1K8D4-F1
#
_cell.length_a   1.000
_cell.length_b   1.000
_cell.length_c   1.000
_cell.angle_alpha   90.00
_cell.angle_beta   90.00
_cell.angle_gamma   90.00
#
_symmetry.space_group_name_H-M   'P 1'
#
loop_
_entity.id
_entity.type
_entity.pdbx_description
1 polymer ?
#
loop_
_entity_poly.entity_id
_entity_poly.type
_entity_poly.pdbx_seq_one_letter_code
_entity_poly.pdbx_strand_id
1 'polypeptide(L)'
;LTQLVRMAPVPRQLDSESAPLSSLSSTDVSGRIGDELRNVAVKVRAMRSTAVSAGFTIVAQLNADTPTGHKVTSGVLSSVAWLLGEYAILLQDPDGTLNSLLQLIPRAARPEVCATSLLAVAKIFA
;
A
#
# COMPACT_ATOMS: atom_id res chain seq x y z
N LEU A 1 -0.47 4.86 -12.93
CA LEU A 1 0.12 4.14 -11.78
C LEU A 1 -0.83 3.09 -11.21
N THR A 2 -2.07 3.43 -10.86
CA THR A 2 -3.06 2.47 -10.33
C THR A 2 -3.23 1.22 -11.19
N GLN A 3 -3.36 1.36 -12.51
CA GLN A 3 -3.45 0.21 -13.43
C GLN A 3 -2.18 -0.64 -13.49
N LEU A 4 -1.00 -0.06 -13.24
CA LEU A 4 0.26 -0.82 -13.21
C LEU A 4 0.36 -1.70 -11.97
N VAL A 5 -0.19 -1.25 -10.83
CA VAL A 5 -0.28 -2.07 -9.61
C VAL A 5 -1.09 -3.34 -9.88
N ARG A 6 -2.19 -3.21 -10.63
CA ARG A 6 -3.07 -4.33 -10.98
C ARG A 6 -2.40 -5.36 -11.89
N MET A 7 -1.51 -4.91 -12.76
CA MET A 7 -0.79 -5.77 -13.70
C MET A 7 0.52 -6.32 -13.14
N ALA A 8 0.91 -5.92 -11.92
CA ALA A 8 2.14 -6.39 -11.30
C ALA A 8 2.00 -7.88 -10.93
N PRO A 9 2.97 -8.73 -11.30
CA PRO A 9 2.94 -10.13 -10.90
C PRO A 9 3.03 -10.25 -9.38
N VAL A 10 2.26 -11.18 -8.80
CA VAL A 10 2.33 -11.48 -7.36
C VAL A 10 3.75 -11.97 -7.04
N PRO A 11 4.44 -11.38 -6.03
CA PRO A 11 5.75 -11.86 -5.63
C PRO A 11 5.65 -13.34 -5.24
N ARG A 12 6.38 -14.21 -5.96
CA ARG A 12 6.46 -15.63 -5.62
C ARG A 12 7.35 -15.76 -4.39
N GLN A 13 6.83 -16.32 -3.30
CA GLN A 13 7.69 -16.82 -2.22
C GLN A 13 8.51 -17.98 -2.80
N LEU A 14 9.78 -17.72 -3.11
CA LEU A 14 10.75 -18.79 -3.29
C LEU A 14 11.00 -19.39 -1.91
N ASP A 15 10.71 -20.68 -1.75
CA ASP A 15 11.09 -21.48 -0.58
C ASP A 15 12.58 -21.27 -0.32
N SER A 16 12.87 -20.44 0.67
CA SER A 16 14.20 -19.89 0.89
C SER A 16 14.91 -20.70 1.96
N GLU A 17 15.76 -21.61 1.52
CA GLU A 17 16.96 -21.96 2.30
C GLU A 17 18.23 -21.29 1.73
N SER A 18 18.21 -20.66 0.54
CA SER A 18 19.47 -20.13 -0.04
C SER A 18 19.36 -19.00 -1.08
N ALA A 19 18.29 -18.19 -1.11
CA ALA A 19 18.23 -17.07 -2.06
C ALA A 19 18.87 -15.78 -1.49
N PRO A 20 19.78 -15.10 -2.22
CA PRO A 20 20.38 -13.84 -1.77
C PRO A 20 19.31 -12.74 -1.71
N LEU A 21 19.33 -11.90 -0.65
CA LEU A 21 18.35 -10.83 -0.41
C LEU A 21 18.17 -9.85 -1.59
N SER A 22 19.13 -9.81 -2.51
CA SER A 22 19.06 -9.02 -3.76
C SER A 22 18.06 -9.55 -4.78
N SER A 23 17.74 -10.85 -4.81
CA SER A 23 16.82 -11.43 -5.81
C SER A 23 15.33 -11.22 -5.48
N LEU A 24 14.99 -10.88 -4.23
CA LEU A 24 13.62 -10.50 -3.85
C LEU A 24 13.25 -9.10 -4.38
N SER A 25 14.24 -8.21 -4.53
CA SER A 25 14.07 -6.82 -4.96
C SER A 25 13.63 -6.66 -6.42
N SER A 26 13.95 -7.63 -7.29
CA SER A 26 13.55 -7.58 -8.70
C SER A 26 12.10 -8.00 -8.94
N THR A 27 11.48 -8.66 -7.96
CA THR A 27 10.16 -9.30 -8.12
C THR A 27 9.01 -8.48 -7.50
N ASP A 28 9.26 -7.60 -6.52
CA ASP A 28 8.23 -6.73 -5.94
C ASP A 28 8.00 -5.44 -6.75
N VAL A 29 7.46 -5.62 -7.95
CA VAL A 29 7.08 -4.52 -8.83
C VAL A 29 6.03 -3.61 -8.18
N SER A 30 5.12 -4.20 -7.40
CA SER A 30 4.04 -3.47 -6.72
C SER A 30 4.56 -2.50 -5.66
N GLY A 31 5.52 -2.91 -4.83
CA GLY A 31 6.18 -2.06 -3.84
C GLY A 31 6.91 -0.91 -4.49
N ARG A 32 7.67 -1.16 -5.57
CA ARG A 32 8.39 -0.11 -6.30
C ARG A 32 7.44 0.94 -6.90
N ILE A 33 6.27 0.53 -7.39
CA ILE A 33 5.24 1.47 -7.86
C ILE A 33 4.70 2.31 -6.70
N GLY A 34 4.45 1.68 -5.55
CA GLY A 34 4.01 2.38 -4.34
C GLY A 34 5.04 3.41 -3.85
N ASP A 35 6.32 3.04 -3.86
CA ASP A 35 7.42 3.93 -3.48
C ASP A 35 7.55 5.13 -4.42
N GLU A 36 7.35 4.93 -5.73
CA GLU A 36 7.39 6.04 -6.67
C GLU A 36 6.18 6.97 -6.50
N LEU A 37 5.00 6.42 -6.23
CA LEU A 37 3.82 7.23 -5.90
C LEU A 37 4.07 8.08 -4.64
N ARG A 38 4.67 7.49 -3.61
CA ARG A 38 5.09 8.19 -2.39
C ARG A 38 6.13 9.26 -2.69
N ASN A 39 7.15 8.97 -3.51
CA ASN A 39 8.17 9.93 -3.92
C ASN A 39 7.55 11.14 -4.61
N VAL A 40 6.60 10.92 -5.54
CA VAL A 40 5.89 12.00 -6.24
C VAL A 40 5.13 12.89 -5.24
N ALA A 41 4.43 12.31 -4.27
CA ALA A 41 3.73 13.10 -3.25
C ALA A 41 4.68 13.96 -2.40
N VAL A 42 5.84 13.41 -2.03
CA VAL A 42 6.84 14.13 -1.24
C VAL A 42 7.48 15.26 -2.07
N LYS A 43 7.95 14.93 -3.27
CA LYS A 43 8.79 15.81 -4.11
C LYS A 43 7.98 16.83 -4.91
N VAL A 44 6.73 16.53 -5.28
CA VAL A 44 5.90 17.37 -6.15
C VAL A 44 4.65 17.81 -5.40
N ARG A 45 4.73 18.96 -4.71
CA ARG A 45 3.63 19.48 -3.87
C ARG A 45 2.28 19.56 -4.61
N ALA A 46 2.30 19.99 -5.86
CA ALA A 46 1.09 20.12 -6.69
C ALA A 46 0.39 18.77 -6.96
N MET A 47 1.11 17.65 -6.88
CA MET A 47 0.58 16.31 -7.14
C MET A 47 0.06 15.59 -5.90
N ARG A 48 0.23 16.17 -4.69
CA ARG A 48 -0.10 15.49 -3.41
C ARG A 48 -1.53 15.00 -3.34
N SER A 49 -2.50 15.86 -3.64
CA SER A 49 -3.92 15.48 -3.59
C SER A 49 -4.23 14.34 -4.57
N THR A 50 -3.68 14.41 -5.78
CA THR A 50 -3.83 13.33 -6.78
C THR A 50 -3.17 12.03 -6.33
N ALA A 51 -1.99 12.10 -5.71
CA ALA A 51 -1.29 10.93 -5.20
C ALA A 51 -2.06 10.26 -4.05
N VAL A 52 -2.63 11.06 -3.14
CA VAL A 52 -3.47 10.58 -2.04
C VAL A 52 -4.73 9.90 -2.58
N SER A 53 -5.42 10.51 -3.56
CA SER A 53 -6.59 9.91 -4.22
C SER A 53 -6.24 8.57 -4.91
N ALA A 54 -5.09 8.50 -5.58
CA ALA A 54 -4.59 7.25 -6.15
C ALA A 54 -4.27 6.20 -5.08
N GLY A 55 -3.67 6.61 -3.95
CA GLY A 55 -3.39 5.74 -2.80
C GLY A 55 -4.67 5.11 -2.24
N PHE A 56 -5.72 5.90 -2.05
CA PHE A 56 -7.02 5.40 -1.59
C PHE A 56 -7.62 4.41 -2.61
N THR A 57 -7.55 4.73 -3.91
CA THR A 57 -8.02 3.83 -4.97
C THR A 57 -7.31 2.48 -4.93
N ILE A 58 -5.98 2.47 -4.70
CA ILE A 58 -5.20 1.23 -4.59
C ILE A 58 -5.64 0.42 -3.37
N VAL A 59 -5.84 1.05 -2.21
CA VAL A 59 -6.33 0.39 -0.99
C VAL A 59 -7.71 -0.24 -1.23
N ALA A 60 -8.63 0.48 -1.86
CA ALA A 60 -9.95 -0.04 -2.21
C ALA A 60 -9.86 -1.25 -3.18
N GLN A 61 -8.96 -1.18 -4.16
CA GLN A 61 -8.71 -2.28 -5.09
C GLN A 61 -8.12 -3.51 -4.38
N LEU A 62 -7.16 -3.33 -3.47
CA LEU A 62 -6.62 -4.45 -2.70
C LEU A 62 -7.69 -5.19 -1.89
N ASN A 63 -8.66 -4.45 -1.33
CA ASN A 63 -9.81 -5.04 -0.64
C ASN A 63 -10.73 -5.82 -1.58
N ALA A 64 -10.98 -5.29 -2.78
CA ALA A 64 -11.86 -5.92 -3.76
C ALA A 64 -11.24 -7.14 -4.46
N ASP A 65 -9.98 -7.05 -4.86
CA ASP A 65 -9.28 -8.08 -5.65
C ASP A 65 -8.79 -9.25 -4.77
N THR A 66 -8.61 -9.04 -3.47
CA THR A 66 -8.21 -10.10 -2.55
C THR A 66 -9.47 -10.68 -1.90
N PRO A 67 -9.77 -11.98 -2.03
CA PRO A 67 -10.94 -12.58 -1.37
C PRO A 67 -10.82 -12.56 0.15
N THR A 68 -11.96 -12.56 0.85
CA THR A 68 -11.98 -12.67 2.32
C THR A 68 -11.24 -13.93 2.79
N GLY A 69 -10.59 -13.84 3.95
CA GLY A 69 -9.73 -14.92 4.48
C GLY A 69 -8.34 -15.03 3.85
N HIS A 70 -8.09 -14.37 2.72
CA HIS A 70 -6.76 -14.39 2.09
C HIS A 70 -5.90 -13.22 2.56
N LYS A 71 -4.58 -13.49 2.63
CA LYS A 71 -3.56 -12.50 2.95
C LYS A 71 -3.26 -11.63 1.73
N VAL A 72 -3.04 -10.35 1.99
CA VAL A 72 -2.62 -9.36 1.00
C VAL A 72 -1.10 -9.36 0.96
N THR A 73 -0.53 -9.82 -0.16
CA THR A 73 0.92 -9.96 -0.37
C THR A 73 1.53 -8.82 -1.20
N SER A 74 0.70 -7.91 -1.71
CA SER A 74 1.16 -6.77 -2.51
C SER A 74 2.03 -5.83 -1.68
N GLY A 75 3.26 -5.58 -2.14
CA GLY A 75 4.22 -4.69 -1.50
C GLY A 75 3.79 -3.22 -1.52
N VAL A 76 2.85 -2.85 -2.40
CA VAL A 76 2.32 -1.49 -2.51
C VAL A 76 1.66 -0.99 -1.22
N LEU A 77 1.10 -1.90 -0.41
CA LEU A 77 0.27 -1.56 0.75
C LEU A 77 1.03 -0.71 1.78
N SER A 78 2.31 -1.01 2.01
CA SER A 78 3.14 -0.23 2.93
C SER A 78 3.24 1.23 2.51
N SER A 79 3.61 1.46 1.24
CA SER A 79 3.86 2.80 0.71
C SER A 79 2.57 3.63 0.62
N VAL A 80 1.44 3.01 0.23
CA VAL A 80 0.15 3.73 0.18
C VAL A 80 -0.44 3.96 1.56
N ALA A 81 -0.29 3.03 2.51
CA ALA A 81 -0.70 3.26 3.90
C ALA A 81 0.06 4.44 4.51
N TRP A 82 1.39 4.49 4.34
CA TRP A 82 2.20 5.63 4.76
C TRP A 82 1.71 6.94 4.12
N LEU A 83 1.46 6.92 2.81
CA LEU A 83 1.01 8.10 2.05
C LEU A 83 -0.32 8.65 2.57
N LEU A 84 -1.29 7.77 2.83
CA LEU A 84 -2.62 8.14 3.31
C LEU A 84 -2.58 8.71 4.73
N GLY A 85 -1.75 8.12 5.61
CA GLY A 85 -1.55 8.64 6.97
C GLY A 85 -0.82 9.97 6.99
N GLU A 86 0.25 10.12 6.20
CA GLU A 86 1.07 11.34 6.20
C GLU A 86 0.32 12.56 5.68
N TYR A 87 -0.54 12.35 4.67
CA TYR A 87 -1.33 13.40 4.06
C TYR A 87 -2.83 13.25 4.33
N ALA A 88 -3.19 12.81 5.54
CA ALA A 88 -4.58 12.58 5.95
C ALA A 88 -5.49 13.80 5.73
N ILE A 89 -4.96 15.01 5.92
CA ILE A 89 -5.67 16.28 5.66
C ILE A 89 -6.12 16.47 4.19
N LEU A 90 -5.55 15.70 3.26
CA LEU A 90 -5.88 15.75 1.84
C LEU A 90 -6.85 14.63 1.42
N LEU A 91 -7.32 13.80 2.35
CA LEU A 91 -8.30 12.74 2.08
C LEU A 91 -9.66 13.37 1.76
N GLN A 92 -10.29 12.88 0.69
CA GLN A 92 -11.66 13.28 0.33
C GLN A 92 -12.71 12.57 1.18
N ASP A 93 -12.41 11.35 1.63
CA ASP A 93 -13.26 10.52 2.48
C ASP A 93 -12.39 9.83 3.56
N PRO A 94 -12.11 10.53 4.68
CA PRO A 94 -11.31 9.98 5.77
C PRO A 94 -11.92 8.71 6.36
N ASP A 95 -13.24 8.67 6.54
CA ASP A 95 -13.96 7.54 7.13
C ASP A 95 -13.90 6.30 6.22
N GLY A 96 -14.16 6.46 4.92
CA GLY A 96 -14.02 5.39 3.95
C GLY A 96 -12.59 4.87 3.83
N THR A 97 -11.60 5.77 3.93
CA THR A 97 -10.18 5.41 3.94
C THR A 97 -9.81 4.59 5.18
N LEU A 98 -10.24 5.04 6.35
CA LEU A 98 -10.02 4.36 7.62
C LEU A 98 -10.64 2.96 7.62
N ASN A 99 -11.90 2.86 7.21
CA ASN A 99 -12.60 1.57 7.08
C ASN A 99 -11.87 0.62 6.13
N SER A 100 -11.39 1.13 5.00
CA SER A 100 -10.65 0.31 4.02
C SER A 100 -9.32 -0.20 4.57
N LEU A 101 -8.58 0.64 5.32
CA LEU A 101 -7.32 0.22 5.97
C LEU A 101 -7.58 -0.81 7.08
N LEU A 102 -8.62 -0.62 7.91
CA LEU A 102 -8.99 -1.57 8.97
C LEU A 102 -9.33 -2.95 8.42
N GLN A 103 -9.96 -3.04 7.23
CA GLN A 103 -10.22 -4.32 6.57
C GLN A 103 -8.92 -5.04 6.12
N LEU A 104 -7.89 -4.28 5.72
CA LEU A 104 -6.63 -4.84 5.23
C LEU A 104 -5.65 -5.24 6.35
N ILE A 105 -5.65 -4.52 7.48
CA ILE A 105 -4.72 -4.76 8.61
C ILE A 105 -4.65 -6.25 9.04
N PRO A 106 -5.76 -6.95 9.36
CA PRO A 106 -5.70 -8.37 9.76
C PRO A 106 -5.22 -9.30 8.62
N ARG A 107 -5.29 -8.80 7.38
CA ARG A 107 -4.95 -9.51 6.15
C ARG A 107 -3.55 -9.19 5.65
N ALA A 108 -2.83 -8.24 6.25
CA ALA A 108 -1.45 -7.95 5.87
C ALA A 108 -0.58 -9.20 6.05
N ALA A 109 0.15 -9.59 4.99
CA ALA A 109 1.03 -10.76 5.03
C ALA A 109 2.31 -10.53 5.86
N ARG A 110 2.71 -9.26 6.04
CA ARG A 110 3.97 -8.88 6.68
C ARG A 110 3.73 -7.97 7.90
N PRO A 111 4.45 -8.15 9.02
CA PRO A 111 4.22 -7.37 10.23
C PRO A 111 4.56 -5.88 10.05
N GLU A 112 5.55 -5.54 9.23
CA GLU A 112 5.93 -4.14 8.99
C GLU A 112 4.82 -3.37 8.25
N VAL A 113 4.11 -4.05 7.35
CA VAL A 113 2.96 -3.51 6.61
C VAL A 113 1.77 -3.29 7.54
N CYS A 114 1.56 -4.20 8.50
CA CYS A 114 0.55 -4.06 9.55
C CYS A 114 0.83 -2.83 10.43
N ALA A 115 2.07 -2.69 10.93
CA ALA A 115 2.48 -1.56 11.76
C ALA A 115 2.31 -0.22 11.03
N THR A 116 2.72 -0.16 9.76
CA THR A 116 2.57 1.05 8.94
C THR A 116 1.10 1.41 8.70
N SER A 117 0.25 0.40 8.44
CA SER A 117 -1.19 0.59 8.29
C SER A 117 -1.87 1.05 9.59
N LEU A 118 -1.49 0.50 10.74
CA LEU A 118 -1.99 0.93 12.05
C LEU A 118 -1.59 2.37 12.37
N LEU A 119 -0.34 2.75 12.10
CA LEU A 119 0.11 4.13 12.27
C LEU A 119 -0.67 5.08 11.35
N ALA A 120 -0.95 4.66 10.10
CA ALA A 120 -1.76 5.44 9.19
C ALA A 120 -3.18 5.65 9.72
N VAL A 121 -3.82 4.61 10.25
CA VAL A 121 -5.14 4.73 10.91
C VAL A 121 -5.09 5.72 12.08
N ALA A 122 -4.08 5.64 12.94
CA ALA A 122 -3.92 6.57 14.05
C ALA A 122 -3.78 8.02 13.58
N LYS A 123 -3.03 8.27 12.49
CA LYS A 123 -2.87 9.61 11.90
C LYS A 123 -4.14 10.13 11.23
N ILE A 124 -4.95 9.26 10.62
CA ILE A 124 -6.22 9.65 9.99
C ILE A 124 -7.27 10.01 11.04
N PHE A 125 -7.22 9.35 12.20
CA PHE A 125 -8.14 9.57 13.30
C PHE A 125 -7.82 10.82 14.15
N ALA A 126 -6.55 11.24 14.19
CA ALA A 126 -6.06 12.38 14.97
C ALA A 126 -6.39 13.73 14.33
#